data_AF-A0A4U5VKC4-F1
#
_entry.id   AF-A0A4U5VKC4-F1
#
_cell.length_a   1.000
_cell.length_b   1.000
_cell.length_c   1.000
_cell.angle_alpha   90.00
_cell.angle_beta   90.00
_cell.angle_gamma   90.00
#
_symmetry.space_group_name_H-M   'P 1'
#
loop_
_entity.id
_entity.type
_entity.pdbx_description
1 polymer ?
#
loop_
_entity_poly.entity_id
_entity_poly.type
_entity_poly.pdbx_seq_one_letter_code
_entity_poly.pdbx_strand_id
1 'polypeptide(L)'
;MNFVAELLQFGDREFYKDWWNSETVTYFWANWNIPVHKWCLRHFYKPMLKKGINRFLAQTAVFLVSAFFHEYLVSVPLKMFRLWAFMGMMAQVPLAWFVGRFLNGNYGNAAVWMSLIIGQPVAVLMYVHDYYVIHHGGTT
;
A
#
# COMPACT_ATOMS: atom_id res chain seq x y z
N MET A 1 -2.80 -3.62 -17.61
CA MET A 1 -4.17 -3.06 -17.50
C MET A 1 -4.66 -2.52 -18.83
N ASN A 2 -3.97 -1.57 -19.48
CA ASN A 2 -4.42 -1.00 -20.77
C ASN A 2 -4.64 -2.03 -21.89
N PHE A 3 -3.75 -3.02 -22.06
CA PHE A 3 -3.91 -4.06 -23.07
C PHE A 3 -5.21 -4.87 -22.88
N VAL A 4 -5.48 -5.30 -21.65
CA VAL A 4 -6.71 -6.05 -21.32
C VAL A 4 -7.95 -5.18 -21.49
N ALA A 5 -7.87 -3.89 -21.12
CA ALA A 5 -8.96 -2.95 -21.31
C ALA A 5 -9.29 -2.72 -22.80
N GLU A 6 -8.27 -2.63 -23.65
CA GLU A 6 -8.45 -2.54 -25.11
C GLU A 6 -9.10 -3.80 -25.67
N LEU A 7 -8.59 -4.98 -25.28
CA LEU A 7 -9.12 -6.28 -25.72
C LEU A 7 -10.60 -6.46 -25.34
N LEU A 8 -10.98 -6.00 -24.15
CA LEU A 8 -12.34 -6.11 -23.62
C LEU A 8 -13.22 -4.89 -23.97
N GLN A 9 -12.73 -3.94 -24.79
CA GLN A 9 -13.43 -2.70 -25.13
C GLN A 9 -13.91 -1.92 -23.89
N PHE A 10 -13.14 -1.97 -22.81
CA PHE A 10 -13.44 -1.29 -21.57
C PHE A 10 -13.00 0.19 -21.65
N GLY A 11 -13.98 1.09 -21.63
CA GLY A 11 -13.76 2.52 -21.82
C GLY A 11 -13.14 3.26 -20.62
N ASP A 12 -13.31 2.75 -19.39
CA ASP A 12 -12.72 3.37 -18.19
C ASP A 12 -11.26 2.93 -18.03
N ARG A 13 -10.34 3.80 -18.42
CA ARG A 13 -8.88 3.57 -18.38
C ARG A 13 -8.20 4.26 -17.20
N GLU A 14 -8.98 4.75 -16.23
CA GLU A 14 -8.47 5.49 -15.07
C GLU A 14 -7.89 4.53 -14.00
N PHE A 15 -6.76 3.89 -14.32
CA PHE A 15 -6.11 2.93 -13.42
C PHE A 15 -5.25 3.59 -12.33
N TYR A 16 -4.68 4.75 -12.62
CA TYR A 16 -3.85 5.55 -11.71
C TYR A 16 -3.97 7.05 -12.05
N LYS A 17 -3.59 7.90 -11.10
CA LYS A 17 -3.53 9.37 -11.20
C LYS A 17 -2.11 9.87 -11.00
N ASP A 18 -1.94 11.18 -10.86
CA ASP A 18 -0.68 11.90 -10.58
C ASP A 18 -0.14 11.63 -9.16
N TRP A 19 -0.03 10.36 -8.78
CA TRP A 19 0.44 9.93 -7.46
C TRP A 19 1.88 10.35 -7.17
N TRP A 20 2.70 10.62 -8.19
CA TRP A 20 4.09 11.05 -8.04
C TRP A 20 4.23 12.48 -7.48
N ASN A 21 3.22 13.33 -7.69
CA ASN A 21 3.18 14.70 -7.16
C ASN A 21 2.39 14.76 -5.82
N SER A 22 2.19 13.63 -5.15
CA SER A 22 1.47 13.59 -3.89
C SER A 22 2.20 14.36 -2.78
N GLU A 23 1.57 15.36 -2.18
CA GLU A 23 2.10 16.06 -1.00
C GLU A 23 1.83 15.31 0.30
N THR A 24 0.86 14.38 0.28
CA THR A 24 0.46 13.59 1.44
C THR A 24 0.45 12.10 1.12
N VAL A 25 0.80 11.28 2.11
CA VAL A 25 0.78 9.81 2.00
C VAL A 25 -0.64 9.31 1.70
N THR A 26 -1.67 9.97 2.23
CA THR A 26 -3.08 9.64 1.94
C THR A 26 -3.45 9.89 0.49
N TYR A 27 -2.97 10.98 -0.13
CA TYR A 27 -3.16 11.23 -1.56
C TYR A 27 -2.46 10.18 -2.41
N PHE A 28 -1.22 9.81 -2.06
CA PHE A 28 -0.51 8.74 -2.76
C PHE A 28 -1.31 7.42 -2.78
N TRP A 29 -1.74 6.94 -1.61
CA TRP A 29 -2.48 5.67 -1.49
C TRP A 29 -3.84 5.67 -2.20
N ALA A 30 -4.44 6.85 -2.43
CA ALA A 30 -5.69 6.97 -3.16
C ALA A 30 -5.52 6.95 -4.69
N ASN A 31 -4.34 7.35 -5.19
CA ASN A 31 -4.12 7.65 -6.60
C ASN A 31 -3.19 6.67 -7.32
N TRP A 32 -2.43 5.83 -6.61
CA TRP A 32 -1.52 4.86 -7.24
C TRP A 32 -2.27 3.68 -7.90
N ASN A 33 -3.32 3.15 -7.26
CA ASN A 33 -4.10 2.00 -7.72
C ASN A 33 -5.60 2.26 -7.49
N ILE A 34 -6.18 2.95 -8.47
CA ILE A 34 -7.55 3.43 -8.40
C ILE A 34 -8.57 2.29 -8.31
N PRO A 35 -8.44 1.15 -9.03
CA PRO A 35 -9.36 0.03 -8.88
C PRO A 35 -9.46 -0.51 -7.45
N VAL A 36 -8.31 -0.77 -6.81
CA VAL A 36 -8.26 -1.25 -5.42
C VAL A 36 -8.79 -0.17 -4.47
N HIS A 37 -8.38 1.08 -4.67
CA HIS A 37 -8.87 2.19 -3.86
C HIS A 37 -10.39 2.35 -3.94
N LYS A 38 -10.97 2.39 -5.15
CA LYS A 38 -12.43 2.48 -5.38
C LYS A 38 -13.16 1.28 -4.73
N TRP A 39 -12.59 0.08 -4.79
CA TRP A 39 -13.16 -1.12 -4.16
C TRP A 39 -13.15 -1.01 -2.63
N CYS A 40 -12.02 -0.67 -2.01
CA CYS A 40 -11.91 -0.45 -0.56
C CYS A 40 -12.84 0.66 -0.08
N LEU A 41 -12.91 1.77 -0.83
CA LEU A 41 -13.73 2.92 -0.49
C LEU A 41 -15.23 2.56 -0.51
N ARG A 42 -15.67 1.77 -1.50
CA ARG A 42 -17.07 1.36 -1.64
C ARG A 42 -17.47 0.27 -0.65
N HIS A 43 -16.63 -0.74 -0.43
CA HIS A 43 -17.03 -1.95 0.31
C HIS A 43 -16.62 -1.92 1.79
N PHE A 44 -15.58 -1.16 2.16
CA PHE A 44 -15.11 -1.07 3.54
C PHE A 44 -15.39 0.32 4.12
N TYR A 45 -14.77 1.34 3.54
CA TYR A 45 -14.76 2.67 4.14
C TYR A 45 -16.16 3.30 4.26
N LYS A 46 -16.92 3.40 3.17
CA LYS A 46 -18.27 3.99 3.18
C LYS A 46 -19.24 3.22 4.10
N PRO A 47 -19.32 1.88 4.06
CA PRO A 47 -20.15 1.12 4.99
C PRO A 47 -19.77 1.33 6.46
N MET A 48 -18.48 1.41 6.78
CA MET A 48 -18.01 1.69 8.14
C MET A 48 -18.44 3.08 8.62
N LEU A 49 -18.29 4.10 7.77
CA LEU A 49 -18.76 5.46 8.09
C LEU A 49 -20.28 5.52 8.28
N LYS A 50 -21.06 4.80 7.46
CA LYS A 50 -22.52 4.72 7.60
C LYS A 50 -22.95 4.09 8.92
N LYS A 51 -22.13 3.20 9.50
CA LYS A 51 -22.34 2.59 10.82
C LYS A 51 -21.90 3.50 11.99
N GLY A 52 -21.45 4.73 11.72
CA GLY A 52 -21.01 5.67 12.75
C GLY A 52 -19.56 5.50 13.22
N ILE A 53 -18.75 4.69 12.52
CA ILE A 53 -17.33 4.53 12.86
C ILE A 53 -16.56 5.81 12.53
N ASN A 54 -15.68 6.24 13.44
CA ASN A 54 -14.81 7.40 13.22
C ASN A 54 -13.95 7.23 11.96
N ARG A 55 -13.73 8.32 11.21
CA ARG A 55 -12.91 8.38 9.99
C ARG A 55 -11.52 7.78 10.19
N PHE A 56 -10.85 8.11 11.30
CA PHE A 56 -9.52 7.56 11.60
C PHE A 56 -9.56 6.04 11.77
N LEU A 57 -10.53 5.53 12.53
CA LEU A 57 -10.68 4.09 12.75
C LEU A 57 -11.05 3.36 11.45
N ALA A 58 -11.90 3.97 10.61
CA ALA A 58 -12.24 3.43 9.30
C ALA A 58 -11.03 3.39 8.35
N GLN A 59 -10.17 4.42 8.36
CA GLN A 59 -8.92 4.43 7.60
C GLN A 59 -7.97 3.33 8.10
N THR A 60 -7.72 3.26 9.41
CA THR A 60 -6.86 2.24 10.01
C THR A 60 -7.34 0.83 9.70
N ALA A 61 -8.65 0.59 9.71
CA ALA A 61 -9.22 -0.72 9.34
C ALA A 61 -8.97 -1.07 7.86
N VAL A 62 -9.10 -0.11 6.94
CA VAL A 62 -8.76 -0.33 5.52
C VAL A 62 -7.26 -0.65 5.36
N PHE A 63 -6.39 0.05 6.09
CA PHE A 63 -4.96 -0.24 6.11
C PHE A 63 -4.65 -1.63 6.69
N LEU A 64 -5.36 -2.06 7.73
CA LEU A 64 -5.21 -3.40 8.32
C LEU A 64 -5.61 -4.49 7.32
N VAL A 65 -6.75 -4.33 6.65
CA VAL A 65 -7.17 -5.26 5.58
C VAL A 65 -6.13 -5.29 4.46
N SER A 66 -5.61 -4.13 4.06
CA SER A 66 -4.52 -4.06 3.08
C SER A 66 -3.26 -4.78 3.56
N ALA A 67 -2.84 -4.56 4.80
CA ALA A 67 -1.67 -5.20 5.41
C ALA A 67 -1.79 -6.72 5.43
N PHE A 68 -2.99 -7.23 5.74
CA PHE A 68 -3.29 -8.67 5.68
C PHE A 68 -3.07 -9.24 4.27
N PHE A 69 -3.58 -8.58 3.23
CA PHE A 69 -3.39 -9.04 1.86
C PHE A 69 -1.93 -8.95 1.39
N HIS A 70 -1.19 -7.93 1.80
CA HIS A 70 0.24 -7.80 1.47
C HIS A 70 1.05 -8.93 2.10
N GLU A 71 0.82 -9.21 3.39
CA GLU A 71 1.46 -10.34 4.05
C GLU A 71 1.04 -11.67 3.42
N TYR A 72 -0.24 -11.88 3.12
CA TYR A 72 -0.73 -13.11 2.50
C TYR A 72 -0.08 -13.36 1.13
N LEU A 73 -0.03 -12.34 0.27
CA LEU A 73 0.54 -12.46 -1.09
C LEU A 73 2.05 -12.69 -1.08
N VAL A 74 2.78 -12.21 -0.07
CA VAL A 74 4.23 -12.41 0.05
C VAL A 74 4.57 -13.70 0.79
N SER A 75 3.90 -13.96 1.91
CA SER A 75 4.20 -15.10 2.80
C SER A 75 3.81 -16.44 2.23
N VAL A 76 2.67 -16.55 1.53
CA VAL A 76 2.15 -17.84 1.03
C VAL A 76 3.03 -18.43 -0.08
N PRO A 77 3.40 -17.69 -1.16
CA PRO A 77 4.26 -18.24 -2.20
C PRO A 77 5.65 -18.60 -1.69
N LEU A 78 6.22 -17.78 -0.79
CA LEU A 78 7.55 -18.01 -0.21
C LEU A 78 7.54 -19.02 0.93
N LYS A 79 6.35 -19.41 1.43
CA LYS A 79 6.15 -20.26 2.63
C LYS A 79 6.89 -19.71 3.87
N MET A 80 6.99 -18.39 3.99
CA MET A 80 7.71 -17.70 5.06
C MET A 80 6.78 -16.70 5.73
N PHE A 81 6.51 -16.89 7.02
CA PHE A 81 5.64 -16.01 7.79
C PHE A 81 6.47 -15.20 8.81
N ARG A 82 6.84 -13.97 8.44
CA ARG A 82 7.69 -13.08 9.27
C ARG A 82 7.04 -11.75 9.65
N LEU A 83 5.85 -11.45 9.11
CA LEU A 83 5.07 -10.23 9.39
C LEU A 83 5.75 -8.90 8.99
N TRP A 84 6.83 -8.92 8.19
CA TRP A 84 7.52 -7.68 7.81
C TRP A 84 6.69 -6.79 6.88
N ALA A 85 5.97 -7.39 5.92
CA ALA A 85 5.12 -6.64 5.00
C ALA A 85 3.91 -6.06 5.73
N PHE A 86 3.33 -6.84 6.66
CA PHE A 86 2.28 -6.37 7.56
C PHE A 86 2.73 -5.15 8.39
N MET A 87 3.87 -5.26 9.09
CA MET A 87 4.39 -4.18 9.93
C MET A 87 4.74 -2.95 9.10
N GLY A 88 5.33 -3.13 7.92
CA GLY A 88 5.61 -2.04 6.98
C GLY A 88 4.34 -1.31 6.54
N MET A 89 3.20 -2.00 6.44
CA MET A 89 1.93 -1.37 6.04
C MET A 89 1.31 -0.62 7.21
N MET A 90 1.34 -1.22 8.40
CA MET A 90 0.83 -0.57 9.61
C MET A 90 1.65 0.68 9.98
N ALA A 91 2.95 0.69 9.71
CA ALA A 91 3.82 1.85 9.90
C ALA A 91 3.46 3.05 8.99
N GLN A 92 2.74 2.82 7.87
CA GLN A 92 2.30 3.91 7.00
C GLN A 92 1.21 4.78 7.65
N VAL A 93 0.41 4.23 8.57
CA VAL A 93 -0.66 4.98 9.26
C VAL A 93 -0.10 6.12 10.13
N PRO A 94 0.83 5.88 11.09
CA PRO A 94 1.43 6.96 11.86
C PRO A 94 2.29 7.87 10.98
N LEU A 95 2.94 7.35 9.93
CA LEU A 95 3.70 8.16 8.98
C LEU A 95 2.77 9.13 8.22
N ALA A 96 1.61 8.67 7.76
CA ALA A 96 0.65 9.52 7.07
C ALA A 96 0.13 10.64 7.97
N TRP A 97 -0.13 10.34 9.24
CA TRP A 97 -0.50 11.35 10.24
C TRP A 97 0.63 12.36 10.47
N PHE A 98 1.88 11.88 10.61
CA PHE A 98 3.05 12.75 10.80
C PHE A 98 3.29 13.66 9.60
N VAL A 99 3.38 13.10 8.39
CA VAL A 99 3.60 13.87 7.16
C VAL A 99 2.48 14.88 6.97
N GLY A 100 1.22 14.49 7.12
CA GLY A 100 0.09 15.40 6.97
C GLY A 100 -0.01 16.49 8.06
N ARG A 101 0.63 16.31 9.21
CA ARG A 101 0.61 17.30 10.31
C ARG A 101 1.79 18.27 10.27
N PHE A 102 2.96 17.78 9.87
CA PHE A 102 4.23 18.49 10.03
C PHE A 102 4.89 18.91 8.71
N LEU A 103 4.56 18.28 7.58
CA LEU A 103 5.17 18.55 6.28
C LEU A 103 4.11 19.04 5.29
N ASN A 104 4.47 19.99 4.43
CA ASN A 104 3.58 20.56 3.41
C ASN A 104 4.35 20.81 2.11
N GLY A 105 3.63 20.82 0.98
CA GLY A 105 4.22 21.09 -0.33
C GLY A 105 5.31 20.09 -0.72
N ASN A 106 6.41 20.60 -1.28
CA ASN A 106 7.55 19.81 -1.75
C ASN A 106 8.18 18.93 -0.66
N TYR A 107 8.17 19.36 0.60
CA TYR A 107 8.70 18.55 1.71
C TYR A 107 7.80 17.34 2.02
N GLY A 108 6.48 17.51 1.86
CA GLY A 108 5.53 16.41 1.95
C GLY A 108 5.74 15.40 0.82
N ASN A 109 5.95 15.91 -0.40
CA ASN A 109 6.28 15.08 -1.56
C ASN A 109 7.59 14.30 -1.36
N ALA A 110 8.65 14.96 -0.90
CA ALA A 110 9.92 14.30 -0.57
C ALA A 110 9.74 13.20 0.48
N ALA A 111 8.91 13.43 1.52
CA ALA A 111 8.62 12.41 2.52
C ALA A 111 7.86 11.19 1.96
N VAL A 112 6.94 11.40 1.00
CA VAL A 112 6.29 10.30 0.29
C VAL A 112 7.31 9.51 -0.54
N TRP A 113 8.21 10.18 -1.26
CA TRP A 113 9.28 9.49 -2.00
C TRP A 113 10.18 8.66 -1.08
N MET A 114 10.59 9.22 0.06
CA MET A 114 11.38 8.49 1.05
C MET A 114 10.63 7.26 1.58
N SER A 115 9.33 7.39 1.84
CA SER A 115 8.51 6.27 2.31
C SER A 115 8.30 5.19 1.25
N LEU A 116 8.29 5.56 -0.03
CA LEU A 116 8.21 4.62 -1.15
C LEU A 116 9.50 3.85 -1.34
N ILE A 117 10.65 4.51 -1.18
CA ILE A 117 11.96 3.85 -1.33
C ILE A 117 12.23 2.91 -0.16
N ILE A 118 11.98 3.37 1.08
CA ILE A 118 12.38 2.65 2.30
C ILE A 118 11.28 1.74 2.85
N GLY A 119 10.01 2.03 2.59
CA GLY A 119 8.89 1.37 3.25
C GLY A 119 8.59 -0.04 2.72
N GLN A 120 7.54 -0.15 1.90
CA GLN A 120 7.03 -1.45 1.44
C GLN A 120 8.01 -2.25 0.57
N PRO A 121 8.73 -1.65 -0.39
CA PRO A 121 9.64 -2.42 -1.24
C PRO A 121 10.79 -3.08 -0.48
N VAL A 122 11.34 -2.43 0.55
CA VAL A 122 12.39 -3.02 1.40
C VAL A 122 11.86 -4.23 2.17
N ALA A 123 10.63 -4.17 2.68
CA ALA A 123 10.01 -5.32 3.35
C ALA A 123 9.92 -6.54 2.42
N VAL A 124 9.48 -6.34 1.18
CA VAL A 124 9.42 -7.42 0.17
C VAL A 124 10.82 -7.88 -0.23
N LEU A 125 11.78 -6.97 -0.38
CA LEU A 125 13.17 -7.32 -0.69
C LEU A 125 13.79 -8.21 0.39
N MET A 126 13.57 -7.91 1.67
CA MET A 126 14.05 -8.75 2.77
C MET A 126 13.45 -10.16 2.70
N TYR A 127 12.18 -10.30 2.34
CA TYR A 127 11.56 -11.62 2.13
C TYR A 127 12.23 -12.41 1.02
N VAL A 128 12.45 -11.78 -0.13
CA VAL A 128 13.09 -12.44 -1.29
C VAL A 128 14.55 -12.78 -0.99
N HIS A 129 15.27 -11.87 -0.33
CA HIS A 129 16.65 -12.09 0.10
C HIS A 129 16.75 -13.32 1.02
N ASP A 130 15.93 -13.38 2.06
CA ASP A 130 16.00 -14.51 3.00
C ASP A 130 15.53 -15.82 2.37
N TYR A 131 14.53 -15.77 1.49
CA TYR A 131 14.16 -16.92 0.68
C TYR A 131 15.35 -17.43 -0.15
N TYR A 132 16.06 -16.52 -0.82
CA TYR A 132 17.23 -16.86 -1.63
C TYR A 132 18.36 -17.46 -0.78
N VAL A 133 18.70 -16.83 0.34
CA VAL A 133 19.75 -17.31 1.25
C VAL A 133 19.42 -18.69 1.82
N ILE A 134 18.16 -18.94 2.21
CA ILE A 134 17.76 -20.24 2.77
C ILE A 134 17.83 -21.36 1.71
N HIS A 135 17.45 -21.08 0.46
CA HIS A 135 17.36 -22.11 -0.58
C HIS A 135 18.64 -22.27 -1.41
N HIS A 136 19.48 -21.23 -1.49
CA HIS A 136 20.66 -21.20 -2.36
C HIS A 136 21.94 -20.73 -1.63
N GLY A 137 21.85 -20.24 -0.40
CA GLY A 137 23.00 -19.80 0.40
C GLY A 137 23.74 -20.93 1.12
N GLY A 138 23.25 -22.17 1.05
CA GLY A 138 23.90 -23.35 1.59
C GLY A 138 24.85 -24.01 0.59
N THR A 139 25.88 -23.31 0.13
CA THR A 139 27.07 -23.93 -0.50
C THR A 139 28.26 -22.97 -0.44
N THR A 140 28.86 -22.83 0.74
CA THR A 140 30.30 -22.63 0.97
C THR A 140 30.63 -23.13 2.36
#